data_AF-A0A934WTX0-F1
#
_entry.id   AF-A0A934WTX0-F1
#
_cell.length_a   1.000
_cell.length_b   1.000
_cell.length_c   1.000
_cell.angle_alpha   90.00
_cell.angle_beta   90.00
_cell.angle_gamma   90.00
#
_symmetry.space_group_name_H-M   'P 1'
#
loop_
_entity.id
_entity.type
_entity.pdbx_description
1 polymer ?
#
loop_
_entity_poly.entity_id
_entity_poly.type
_entity_poly.pdbx_seq_one_letter_code
_entity_poly.pdbx_strand_id
1 'polypeptide(L)'
;MSEMKSWNCPHCGGTIVPDENGKPVTKCPFCDSLLELDTRSTEQKAYEAFKGKYKAEAEFNDAERRARQEYERKQAEQAEKSARNRRVKGRVIGCLTPVLILIILIAIGTIIVKVVDAKLTDPSSYIDVSFEGLDGSGHIVYTYHDDAPFDSRDIKTHCYEDGRLRNGQSVKIEFSPVDDNAMIKDVTKAYTVAGLKGVEKDLENFTADVMADIETKSKDKLKGAQGLTDERYQSMKRRCLYLRYDPDTNENVVWDVYQVPITSHGEDFGDRYVSVYYENLVIKSNGDLVYDGSGKGGHLMFFNYGEGFNGYDSFDDFLSVVKNNKINDPQYDQHDF
;
A
#
# COMPACT_ATOMS: atom_id res chain seq x y z
N MET A 1 -5.35 -37.77 -118.98
CA MET A 1 -4.73 -37.23 -120.21
C MET A 1 -4.85 -35.73 -120.12
N SER A 2 -3.75 -35.01 -119.92
CA SER A 2 -3.80 -33.56 -119.74
C SER A 2 -4.02 -32.91 -121.11
N GLU A 3 -5.22 -32.39 -121.34
CA GLU A 3 -5.55 -31.58 -122.52
C GLU A 3 -4.60 -30.38 -122.56
N MET A 4 -3.59 -30.44 -123.42
CA MET A 4 -2.76 -29.27 -123.71
C MET A 4 -3.63 -28.24 -124.43
N LYS A 5 -3.93 -27.15 -123.71
CA LYS A 5 -4.73 -26.02 -124.18
C LYS A 5 -3.99 -25.36 -125.36
N SER A 6 -4.40 -25.71 -126.58
CA SER A 6 -3.91 -25.08 -127.80
C SER A 6 -4.62 -23.76 -128.03
N TRP A 7 -3.87 -22.67 -128.23
CA TRP A 7 -4.44 -21.33 -128.47
C TRP A 7 -4.16 -20.91 -129.90
N ASN A 8 -5.17 -20.39 -130.61
CA ASN A 8 -4.98 -19.93 -131.98
C ASN A 8 -4.51 -18.46 -131.96
N CYS A 9 -3.48 -18.15 -132.76
CA CYS A 9 -3.03 -16.78 -132.93
C CYS A 9 -4.18 -15.95 -133.53
N PRO A 10 -4.60 -14.84 -132.89
CA PRO A 10 -5.68 -14.00 -133.42
C PRO A 10 -5.30 -13.32 -134.75
N HIS A 11 -4.02 -13.31 -135.13
CA HIS A 11 -3.54 -12.58 -136.31
C HIS A 11 -3.37 -13.46 -137.56
N CYS A 12 -3.06 -14.76 -137.41
CA CYS A 12 -2.85 -15.67 -138.53
C CYS A 12 -3.63 -16.99 -138.43
N GLY A 13 -4.32 -17.23 -137.31
CA GLY A 13 -5.06 -18.47 -137.07
C GLY A 13 -4.18 -19.68 -136.75
N GLY A 14 -2.85 -19.55 -136.78
CA GLY A 14 -1.93 -20.64 -136.46
C GLY A 14 -2.04 -21.08 -134.99
N THR A 15 -2.09 -22.39 -134.76
CA THR A 15 -2.22 -22.97 -133.42
C THR A 15 -0.89 -22.92 -132.68
N ILE A 16 -0.84 -22.17 -131.58
CA ILE A 16 0.31 -22.03 -130.71
C ILE A 16 0.19 -23.05 -129.59
N VAL A 17 1.20 -23.92 -129.51
CA VAL A 17 1.41 -24.84 -128.39
C VAL A 17 2.42 -24.20 -127.45
N PRO A 18 2.18 -24.17 -126.12
CA PRO A 18 3.16 -23.67 -125.15
C PRO A 18 4.48 -24.42 -125.23
N ASP A 19 5.57 -23.81 -124.72
CA ASP A 19 6.85 -24.50 -124.62
C ASP A 19 6.79 -25.70 -123.64
N GLU A 20 7.86 -26.49 -123.61
CA GLU A 20 8.01 -27.70 -122.78
C GLU A 20 7.76 -27.45 -121.27
N ASN A 21 7.81 -26.19 -120.84
CA ASN A 21 7.62 -25.74 -119.47
C ASN A 21 6.26 -25.04 -119.24
N GLY A 22 5.37 -25.04 -120.24
CA GLY A 22 4.04 -24.45 -120.15
C GLY A 22 4.03 -22.92 -120.11
N LYS A 23 5.13 -22.24 -120.49
CA LYS A 23 5.15 -20.79 -120.59
C LYS A 23 4.56 -20.33 -121.93
N PRO A 24 3.70 -19.29 -121.94
CA PRO A 24 3.17 -18.75 -123.18
C PRO A 24 4.29 -18.10 -124.00
N VAL A 25 4.33 -18.40 -125.31
CA VAL A 25 5.27 -17.79 -126.23
C VAL A 25 4.82 -16.35 -126.51
N THR A 26 5.66 -15.36 -126.23
CA THR A 26 5.36 -13.93 -126.39
C THR A 26 5.34 -13.46 -127.84
N LYS A 27 5.72 -14.32 -128.80
CA LYS A 27 5.63 -14.09 -130.25
C LYS A 27 5.05 -15.30 -130.96
N CYS A 28 4.19 -15.07 -131.95
CA CYS A 28 3.65 -16.13 -132.79
C CYS A 28 4.72 -16.63 -133.80
N PRO A 29 5.06 -17.93 -133.84
CA PRO A 29 6.10 -18.45 -134.74
C PRO A 29 5.70 -18.45 -136.23
N PHE A 30 4.40 -18.28 -136.54
CA PHE A 30 3.92 -18.31 -137.93
C PHE A 30 3.88 -16.92 -138.59
N CYS A 31 3.66 -15.85 -137.81
CA CYS A 31 3.50 -14.51 -138.36
C CYS A 31 4.27 -13.42 -137.59
N ASP A 32 5.11 -13.83 -136.64
CA ASP A 32 5.98 -12.98 -135.82
C ASP A 32 5.29 -11.89 -134.99
N SER A 33 3.96 -11.94 -134.87
CA SER A 33 3.18 -10.98 -134.09
C SER A 33 3.39 -11.18 -132.59
N LEU A 34 3.66 -10.10 -131.86
CA LEU A 34 3.77 -10.09 -130.39
C LEU A 34 2.40 -10.33 -129.74
N LEU A 35 2.36 -11.22 -128.74
CA LEU A 35 1.18 -11.57 -127.97
C LEU A 35 1.32 -10.99 -126.56
N GLU A 36 0.57 -9.95 -126.24
CA GLU A 36 0.48 -9.41 -124.87
C GLU A 36 -0.52 -10.26 -124.05
N LEU A 37 -0.07 -10.79 -122.91
CA LEU A 37 -0.92 -11.57 -121.99
C LEU A 37 -1.11 -10.81 -120.67
N ASP A 38 -2.38 -10.72 -120.26
CA ASP A 38 -3.02 -9.84 -119.27
C ASP A 38 -2.48 -9.96 -117.81
N THR A 39 -2.03 -8.85 -117.21
CA THR A 39 -1.40 -8.73 -115.87
C THR A 39 -2.37 -8.38 -114.72
N ARG A 40 -3.65 -8.75 -114.81
CA ARG A 40 -4.67 -8.40 -113.80
C ARG A 40 -4.67 -9.21 -112.49
N SER A 41 -3.90 -10.30 -112.39
CA SER A 41 -4.02 -11.25 -111.26
C SER A 41 -3.06 -10.99 -110.07
N THR A 42 -2.05 -10.15 -110.26
CA THR A 42 -1.00 -9.88 -109.26
C THR A 42 -1.37 -8.76 -108.28
N GLU A 43 -2.14 -7.76 -108.72
CA GLU A 43 -2.50 -6.59 -107.88
C GLU A 43 -3.58 -6.94 -106.83
N GLN A 44 -4.55 -7.80 -107.19
CA GLN A 44 -5.61 -8.23 -106.27
C GLN A 44 -5.05 -8.98 -105.04
N LYS A 45 -4.05 -9.85 -105.27
CA LYS A 45 -3.41 -10.64 -104.21
C LYS A 45 -2.60 -9.77 -103.24
N ALA A 46 -2.01 -8.69 -103.72
CA ALA A 46 -1.26 -7.75 -102.88
C ALA A 46 -2.18 -6.96 -101.93
N TYR A 47 -3.37 -6.55 -102.41
CA TYR A 47 -4.34 -5.81 -101.60
C TYR A 47 -4.95 -6.66 -100.47
N GLU A 48 -5.29 -7.93 -100.74
CA GLU A 48 -5.83 -8.84 -99.72
C GLU A 48 -4.79 -9.19 -98.65
N ALA A 49 -3.52 -9.38 -99.04
CA ALA A 49 -2.42 -9.60 -98.11
C ALA A 49 -2.17 -8.39 -97.19
N PHE A 50 -2.30 -7.16 -97.71
CA PHE A 50 -2.15 -5.94 -96.92
C PHE A 50 -3.29 -5.76 -95.90
N LYS A 51 -4.53 -6.03 -96.32
CA LYS A 51 -5.72 -5.97 -95.44
C LYS A 51 -5.68 -7.02 -94.32
N GLY A 52 -5.10 -8.19 -94.58
CA GLY A 52 -4.90 -9.25 -93.59
C GLY A 52 -3.94 -8.83 -92.45
N LYS A 53 -2.85 -8.13 -92.77
CA LYS A 53 -1.86 -7.69 -91.78
C LYS A 53 -2.44 -6.69 -90.76
N TYR A 54 -3.20 -5.70 -91.20
CA TYR A 54 -3.83 -4.72 -90.31
C TYR A 54 -4.86 -5.33 -89.35
N LYS A 55 -5.61 -6.34 -89.79
CA LYS A 55 -6.55 -7.06 -88.91
C LYS A 55 -5.83 -7.88 -87.84
N ALA A 56 -4.78 -8.62 -88.24
CA ALA A 56 -4.00 -9.43 -87.31
C ALA A 56 -3.32 -8.59 -86.22
N GLU A 57 -2.82 -7.40 -86.58
CA GLU A 57 -2.18 -6.48 -85.62
C GLU A 57 -3.19 -5.86 -84.64
N ALA A 58 -4.40 -5.52 -85.11
CA ALA A 58 -5.46 -5.03 -84.23
C ALA A 58 -5.92 -6.10 -83.21
N GLU A 59 -6.06 -7.35 -83.66
CA GLU A 59 -6.44 -8.47 -82.78
C GLU A 59 -5.36 -8.81 -81.75
N PHE A 60 -4.08 -8.73 -82.13
CA PHE A 60 -2.95 -8.94 -81.21
C PHE A 60 -2.92 -7.87 -80.11
N ASN A 61 -3.10 -6.60 -80.48
CA ASN A 61 -3.13 -5.50 -79.51
C ASN A 61 -4.34 -5.59 -78.57
N ASP A 62 -5.49 -6.09 -79.03
CA ASP A 62 -6.65 -6.37 -78.17
C ASP A 62 -6.39 -7.52 -77.19
N ALA A 63 -5.72 -8.59 -77.63
CA ALA A 63 -5.35 -9.70 -76.77
C ALA A 63 -4.36 -9.26 -75.67
N GLU A 64 -3.36 -8.44 -76.02
CA GLU A 64 -2.38 -7.92 -75.06
C GLU A 64 -3.04 -7.03 -73.99
N ARG A 65 -3.99 -6.17 -74.39
CA ARG A 65 -4.76 -5.34 -73.44
C ARG A 65 -5.56 -6.18 -72.45
N ARG A 66 -6.21 -7.24 -72.91
CA ARG A 66 -6.97 -8.16 -72.04
C ARG A 66 -6.04 -8.90 -71.07
N ALA A 67 -4.90 -9.40 -71.56
CA ALA A 67 -3.91 -10.08 -70.72
C ALA A 67 -3.37 -9.16 -69.61
N ARG A 68 -3.11 -7.89 -69.93
CA ARG A 68 -2.65 -6.88 -68.96
C ARG A 68 -3.71 -6.57 -67.91
N GLN A 69 -4.96 -6.38 -68.32
CA GLN A 69 -6.08 -6.15 -67.40
C GLN A 69 -6.31 -7.34 -66.47
N GLU A 70 -6.19 -8.57 -66.96
CA GLU A 70 -6.29 -9.77 -66.11
C GLU A 70 -5.13 -9.88 -65.12
N TYR A 71 -3.91 -9.54 -65.52
CA TYR A 71 -2.74 -9.54 -64.64
C TYR A 71 -2.88 -8.48 -63.53
N GLU A 72 -3.29 -7.26 -63.89
CA GLU A 72 -3.56 -6.18 -62.93
C GLU A 72 -4.70 -6.56 -61.97
N ARG A 73 -5.77 -7.22 -62.45
CA ARG A 73 -6.85 -7.70 -61.59
C ARG A 73 -6.39 -8.77 -60.61
N LYS A 74 -5.55 -9.72 -61.05
CA LYS A 74 -4.97 -10.74 -60.16
C LYS A 74 -4.03 -10.13 -59.13
N GLN A 75 -3.23 -9.14 -59.51
CA GLN A 75 -2.38 -8.39 -58.57
C GLN A 75 -3.21 -7.60 -57.55
N ALA A 76 -4.28 -6.92 -57.99
CA ALA A 76 -5.19 -6.21 -57.10
C ALA A 76 -5.87 -7.16 -56.10
N GLU A 77 -6.32 -8.34 -56.56
CA GLU A 77 -6.95 -9.35 -55.71
C GLU A 77 -5.95 -9.95 -54.69
N GLN A 78 -4.69 -10.19 -55.09
CA GLN A 78 -3.64 -10.60 -54.16
C GLN A 78 -3.27 -9.48 -53.16
N ALA A 79 -3.20 -8.23 -53.61
CA ALA A 79 -2.96 -7.08 -52.76
C ALA A 79 -4.07 -6.92 -51.71
N GLU A 80 -5.34 -7.05 -52.11
CA GLU A 80 -6.50 -6.95 -51.21
C GLU A 80 -6.54 -8.10 -50.19
N LYS A 81 -6.26 -9.35 -50.62
CA LYS A 81 -6.13 -10.50 -49.70
C LYS A 81 -5.02 -10.28 -48.67
N SER A 82 -3.87 -9.75 -49.09
CA SER A 82 -2.76 -9.46 -48.18
C SER A 82 -3.06 -8.29 -47.21
N ALA A 83 -3.79 -7.26 -47.66
CA ALA A 83 -4.24 -6.14 -46.84
C ALA A 83 -5.27 -6.57 -45.79
N ARG A 84 -6.22 -7.44 -46.16
CA ARG A 84 -7.22 -8.02 -45.23
C ARG A 84 -6.52 -8.86 -44.15
N ASN A 85 -5.54 -9.69 -44.52
CA ASN A 85 -4.78 -10.48 -43.56
C ASN A 85 -3.93 -9.62 -42.60
N ARG A 86 -3.35 -8.50 -43.06
CA ARG A 86 -2.63 -7.56 -42.17
C ARG A 86 -3.56 -6.87 -41.16
N ARG A 87 -4.77 -6.48 -41.57
CA ARG A 87 -5.78 -5.85 -40.67
C ARG A 87 -6.30 -6.81 -39.60
N VAL A 88 -6.48 -8.09 -39.95
CA VAL A 88 -6.95 -9.12 -38.99
C VAL A 88 -5.83 -9.53 -38.01
N LYS A 89 -4.60 -9.75 -38.50
CA LYS A 89 -3.46 -10.12 -37.63
C LYS A 89 -3.02 -8.99 -36.69
N GLY A 90 -3.04 -7.72 -37.14
CA GLY A 90 -2.66 -6.57 -36.31
C GLY A 90 -3.62 -6.29 -35.14
N ARG A 91 -4.90 -6.61 -35.28
CA ARG A 91 -5.93 -6.31 -34.25
C ARG A 91 -6.04 -7.37 -33.16
N VAL A 92 -5.67 -8.62 -33.46
CA VAL A 92 -5.70 -9.74 -32.50
C VAL A 92 -4.41 -9.82 -31.68
N ILE A 93 -3.25 -9.51 -32.27
CA ILE A 93 -1.94 -9.62 -31.62
C ILE A 93 -1.55 -8.35 -30.84
N GLY A 94 -2.13 -7.18 -31.17
CA GLY A 94 -1.75 -5.89 -30.56
C GLY A 94 -2.35 -5.59 -29.18
N CYS A 95 -3.52 -6.12 -28.83
CA CYS A 95 -4.22 -5.78 -27.58
C CYS A 95 -4.49 -6.97 -26.65
N LEU A 96 -4.74 -8.18 -27.18
CA LEU A 96 -5.09 -9.33 -26.33
C LEU A 96 -3.87 -9.93 -25.63
N THR A 97 -2.74 -9.99 -26.33
CA THR A 97 -1.47 -10.54 -25.81
C THR A 97 -0.92 -9.78 -24.59
N PRO A 98 -0.80 -8.43 -24.60
CA PRO A 98 -0.30 -7.71 -23.41
C PRO A 98 -1.28 -7.75 -22.24
N VAL A 99 -2.59 -7.75 -22.48
CA VAL A 99 -3.60 -7.86 -21.41
C VAL A 99 -3.56 -9.24 -20.76
N LEU A 100 -3.40 -10.30 -21.55
CA LEU A 100 -3.32 -11.67 -21.03
C LEU A 100 -2.01 -11.90 -20.24
N ILE A 101 -0.89 -11.33 -20.70
CA ILE A 101 0.37 -11.30 -19.95
C ILE A 101 0.21 -10.55 -18.63
N LEU A 102 -0.44 -9.39 -18.63
CA LEU A 102 -0.69 -8.62 -17.41
C LEU A 102 -1.56 -9.40 -16.40
N ILE A 103 -2.62 -10.06 -16.87
CA ILE A 103 -3.47 -10.92 -16.02
C ILE A 103 -2.66 -12.07 -15.43
N ILE A 104 -1.80 -12.71 -16.23
CA ILE A 104 -0.91 -13.78 -15.75
C ILE A 104 0.06 -13.24 -14.70
N LEU A 105 0.66 -12.06 -14.92
CA LEU A 105 1.58 -11.45 -13.96
C LEU A 105 0.87 -11.06 -12.65
N ILE A 106 -0.36 -10.55 -12.71
CA ILE A 106 -1.18 -10.28 -11.53
C ILE A 106 -1.51 -11.59 -10.81
N ALA A 107 -1.92 -12.63 -11.53
CA ALA A 107 -2.23 -13.94 -10.95
C ALA A 107 -0.99 -14.55 -10.26
N ILE A 108 0.17 -14.54 -10.94
CA ILE A 108 1.45 -14.97 -10.37
C ILE A 108 1.79 -14.13 -9.14
N GLY A 109 1.64 -12.80 -9.20
CA GLY A 109 1.85 -11.90 -8.07
C GLY A 109 0.97 -12.27 -6.88
N THR A 110 -0.33 -12.50 -7.09
CA THR A 110 -1.24 -12.92 -6.01
C THR A 110 -0.89 -14.30 -5.42
N ILE A 111 -0.42 -15.24 -6.25
CA ILE A 111 0.04 -16.55 -5.80
C ILE A 111 1.32 -16.40 -4.96
N ILE A 112 2.29 -15.60 -5.42
CA ILE A 112 3.53 -15.31 -4.69
C ILE A 112 3.20 -14.67 -3.35
N VAL A 113 2.34 -13.65 -3.30
CA VAL A 113 1.92 -13.00 -2.05
C VAL A 113 1.29 -14.01 -1.09
N LYS A 114 0.39 -14.88 -1.56
CA LYS A 114 -0.22 -15.92 -0.73
C LYS A 114 0.79 -16.94 -0.20
N VAL A 115 1.77 -17.34 -1.01
CA VAL A 115 2.82 -18.29 -0.61
C VAL A 115 3.77 -17.65 0.40
N VAL A 116 4.13 -16.38 0.22
CA VAL A 116 4.96 -15.64 1.18
C VAL A 116 4.20 -15.44 2.49
N ASP A 117 2.95 -15.00 2.44
CA ASP A 117 2.10 -14.82 3.62
C ASP A 117 1.85 -16.13 4.38
N ALA A 118 1.75 -17.27 3.68
CA ALA A 118 1.66 -18.59 4.32
C ALA A 118 2.96 -19.03 5.02
N LYS A 119 4.11 -18.44 4.67
CA LYS A 119 5.41 -18.72 5.29
C LYS A 119 5.75 -17.77 6.45
N LEU A 120 5.13 -16.59 6.50
CA LEU A 120 5.34 -15.66 7.59
C LEU A 120 4.68 -16.21 8.87
N THR A 121 5.41 -16.13 9.97
CA THR A 121 4.92 -16.56 11.29
C THR A 121 4.05 -15.45 11.88
N ASP A 122 2.85 -15.79 12.39
CA ASP A 122 2.06 -14.85 13.19
C ASP A 122 2.65 -14.77 14.62
N PRO A 123 3.29 -13.65 15.00
CA PRO A 123 3.94 -13.54 16.31
C PRO A 123 2.96 -13.59 17.48
N SER A 124 1.71 -13.16 17.26
CA SER A 124 0.70 -13.09 18.33
C SER A 124 0.28 -14.47 18.85
N SER A 125 0.63 -15.54 18.13
CA SER A 125 0.38 -16.93 18.57
C SER A 125 1.44 -17.46 19.56
N TYR A 126 2.56 -16.74 19.69
CA TYR A 126 3.72 -17.12 20.53
C TYR A 126 4.06 -16.07 21.60
N ILE A 127 3.20 -15.06 21.75
CA ILE A 127 3.36 -13.98 22.72
C ILE A 127 2.08 -13.89 23.53
N ASP A 128 2.16 -14.26 24.80
CA ASP A 128 1.09 -14.01 25.74
C ASP A 128 1.11 -12.55 26.17
N VAL A 129 -0.07 -11.93 26.11
CA VAL A 129 -0.29 -10.55 26.53
C VAL A 129 -1.04 -10.58 27.85
N SER A 130 -0.42 -10.02 28.89
CA SER A 130 -1.06 -9.75 30.17
C SER A 130 -1.03 -8.27 30.49
N PHE A 131 -1.85 -7.87 31.45
CA PHE A 131 -1.95 -6.49 31.92
C PHE A 131 -1.59 -6.46 33.39
N GLU A 132 -0.64 -5.60 33.74
CA GLU A 132 -0.16 -5.45 35.10
C GLU A 132 -0.27 -4.00 35.54
N GLY A 133 -0.31 -3.79 36.86
CA GLY A 133 -0.51 -2.47 37.45
C GLY A 133 -1.97 -2.21 37.78
N LEU A 134 -2.37 -0.95 37.63
CA LEU A 134 -3.59 -0.42 38.25
C LEU A 134 -4.62 -0.04 37.20
N ASP A 135 -5.89 -0.10 37.56
CA ASP A 135 -6.99 0.30 36.70
C ASP A 135 -6.99 1.83 36.53
N GLY A 136 -6.42 2.31 35.44
CA GLY A 136 -6.15 3.73 35.14
C GLY A 136 -4.68 4.03 34.81
N SER A 137 -3.74 3.20 35.27
CA SER A 137 -2.28 3.36 35.05
C SER A 137 -1.56 2.04 34.75
N GLY A 138 -2.29 1.03 34.28
CA GLY A 138 -1.76 -0.29 33.95
C GLY A 138 -0.87 -0.24 32.71
N HIS A 139 0.06 -1.18 32.63
CA HIS A 139 0.93 -1.39 31.49
C HIS A 139 0.82 -2.81 30.93
N ILE A 140 1.30 -2.98 29.71
CA ILE A 140 1.27 -4.26 29.01
C ILE A 140 2.53 -5.06 29.34
N VAL A 141 2.35 -6.35 29.61
CA VAL A 141 3.45 -7.31 29.79
C VAL A 141 3.38 -8.35 28.68
N TYR A 142 4.52 -8.58 28.04
CA TYR A 142 4.68 -9.54 26.94
C TYR A 142 5.50 -10.73 27.41
N THR A 143 4.92 -11.92 27.37
CA THR A 143 5.61 -13.17 27.68
C THR A 143 5.80 -13.97 26.40
N TYR A 144 7.06 -14.16 26.00
CA TYR A 144 7.42 -14.88 24.78
C TYR A 144 7.51 -16.38 25.08
N HIS A 145 6.92 -17.21 24.23
CA HIS A 145 7.03 -18.67 24.36
C HIS A 145 8.42 -19.15 23.96
N ASP A 146 8.95 -20.15 24.66
CA ASP A 146 10.29 -20.72 24.41
C ASP A 146 10.40 -21.43 23.05
N ASP A 147 9.28 -21.84 22.45
CA ASP A 147 9.19 -22.50 21.15
C ASP A 147 8.92 -21.52 19.99
N ALA A 148 8.94 -20.20 20.26
CA ALA A 148 8.82 -19.19 19.23
C ALA A 148 9.92 -19.33 18.18
N PRO A 149 9.60 -19.32 16.87
CA PRO A 149 10.59 -19.47 15.80
C PRO A 149 11.35 -18.15 15.51
N PHE A 150 11.39 -17.22 16.46
CA PHE A 150 12.00 -15.88 16.37
C PHE A 150 12.52 -15.42 17.74
N ASP A 151 13.45 -14.46 17.74
CA ASP A 151 13.90 -13.80 18.98
C ASP A 151 12.94 -12.67 19.36
N SER A 152 12.74 -12.43 20.65
CA SER A 152 11.99 -11.27 21.16
C SER A 152 12.49 -9.92 20.58
N ARG A 153 13.79 -9.83 20.26
CA ARG A 153 14.42 -8.65 19.67
C ARG A 153 14.09 -8.44 18.19
N ASP A 154 13.42 -9.39 17.55
CA ASP A 154 13.02 -9.31 16.14
C ASP A 154 11.61 -8.69 15.99
N ILE A 155 10.93 -8.39 17.10
CA ILE A 155 9.56 -7.88 17.13
C ILE A 155 9.49 -6.53 17.84
N LYS A 156 8.75 -5.60 17.23
CA LYS A 156 8.31 -4.35 17.83
C LYS A 156 6.86 -4.51 18.25
N THR A 157 6.57 -4.16 19.50
CA THR A 157 5.21 -4.04 20.01
C THR A 157 4.84 -2.57 20.20
N HIS A 158 3.62 -2.20 19.82
CA HIS A 158 3.11 -0.84 20.01
C HIS A 158 1.65 -0.84 20.42
N CYS A 159 1.34 0.00 21.42
CA CYS A 159 -0.01 0.32 21.88
C CYS A 159 -0.02 1.79 22.31
N TYR A 160 -0.98 2.57 21.81
CA TYR A 160 -1.06 4.01 22.13
C TYR A 160 -1.58 4.28 23.55
N GLU A 161 -2.27 3.29 24.13
CA GLU A 161 -2.93 3.37 25.43
C GLU A 161 -2.09 2.79 26.58
N ASP A 162 -0.85 2.34 26.31
CA ASP A 162 0.04 1.78 27.33
C ASP A 162 0.33 2.81 28.45
N GLY A 163 0.29 2.35 29.69
CA GLY A 163 0.43 3.18 30.89
C GLY A 163 -0.84 3.92 31.34
N ARG A 164 -1.98 3.78 30.63
CA ARG A 164 -3.29 4.33 31.02
C ARG A 164 -4.44 3.34 30.86
N LEU A 165 -4.12 2.06 31.05
CA LEU A 165 -5.06 0.96 30.81
C LEU A 165 -6.10 0.83 31.92
N ARG A 166 -7.33 0.50 31.55
CA ARG A 166 -8.47 0.30 32.47
C ARG A 166 -9.13 -1.06 32.28
N ASN A 167 -9.65 -1.68 33.34
CA ASN A 167 -10.34 -2.97 33.18
C ASN A 167 -11.58 -2.81 32.27
N GLY A 168 -11.81 -3.79 31.41
CA GLY A 168 -12.88 -3.79 30.40
C GLY A 168 -12.58 -2.93 29.17
N GLN A 169 -11.50 -2.15 29.16
CA GLN A 169 -11.06 -1.41 27.97
C GLN A 169 -10.65 -2.39 26.86
N SER A 170 -11.06 -2.10 25.63
CA SER A 170 -10.51 -2.78 24.45
C SER A 170 -9.31 -1.98 23.94
N VAL A 171 -8.14 -2.62 23.85
CA VAL A 171 -6.93 -2.02 23.28
C VAL A 171 -6.48 -2.81 22.05
N LYS A 172 -5.73 -2.16 21.16
CA LYS A 172 -5.13 -2.78 19.98
C LYS A 172 -3.63 -2.75 20.12
N ILE A 173 -3.01 -3.91 19.98
CA ILE A 173 -1.56 -4.06 20.03
C ILE A 173 -1.08 -4.45 18.64
N GLU A 174 -0.13 -3.68 18.13
CA GLU A 174 0.56 -3.95 16.88
C GLU A 174 1.83 -4.74 17.17
N PHE A 175 2.00 -5.86 16.47
CA PHE A 175 3.21 -6.67 16.45
C PHE A 175 3.80 -6.58 15.04
N SER A 176 4.94 -5.92 14.92
CA SER A 176 5.60 -5.70 13.63
C SER A 176 7.04 -6.21 13.67
N PRO A 177 7.59 -6.69 12.55
CA PRO A 177 8.99 -7.08 12.50
C PRO A 177 9.92 -5.87 12.68
N VAL A 178 11.08 -6.08 13.30
CA VAL A 178 12.09 -5.03 13.43
C VAL A 178 12.72 -4.69 12.08
N ASP A 179 12.92 -5.70 11.22
CA ASP A 179 13.47 -5.60 9.87
C ASP A 179 12.64 -6.36 8.83
N ASP A 180 12.77 -5.99 7.55
CA ASP A 180 12.00 -6.59 6.44
C ASP A 180 12.42 -8.03 6.11
N ASN A 181 13.50 -8.55 6.72
CA ASN A 181 14.01 -9.90 6.48
C ASN A 181 13.48 -10.92 7.51
N ALA A 182 12.90 -10.45 8.61
CA ALA A 182 12.25 -11.29 9.59
C ALA A 182 11.05 -11.99 8.94
N MET A 183 11.01 -13.32 9.02
CA MET A 183 9.89 -14.14 8.50
C MET A 183 8.67 -14.07 9.44
N ILE A 184 8.28 -12.85 9.81
CA ILE A 184 7.26 -12.53 10.82
C ILE A 184 6.20 -11.64 10.17
N LYS A 185 4.93 -11.89 10.47
CA LYS A 185 3.81 -11.08 10.00
C LYS A 185 3.70 -9.79 10.79
N ASP A 186 3.36 -8.71 10.10
CA ASP A 186 2.78 -7.53 10.73
C ASP A 186 1.30 -7.81 11.06
N VAL A 187 0.95 -7.78 12.34
CA VAL A 187 -0.38 -8.13 12.83
C VAL A 187 -0.82 -7.19 13.95
N THR A 188 -2.09 -6.76 13.89
CA THR A 188 -2.75 -6.04 14.97
C THR A 188 -3.79 -6.95 15.62
N LYS A 189 -3.73 -7.11 16.95
CA LYS A 189 -4.73 -7.86 17.72
C LYS A 189 -5.42 -6.97 18.74
N ALA A 190 -6.71 -7.22 18.94
CA ALA A 190 -7.49 -6.56 19.98
C ALA A 190 -7.52 -7.42 21.24
N TYR A 191 -7.33 -6.79 22.39
CA TYR A 191 -7.37 -7.42 23.71
C TYR A 191 -8.35 -6.68 24.61
N THR A 192 -9.04 -7.42 25.47
CA THR A 192 -9.80 -6.84 26.58
C THR A 192 -8.91 -6.81 27.80
N VAL A 193 -8.67 -5.61 28.32
CA VAL A 193 -7.87 -5.39 29.52
C VAL A 193 -8.61 -5.97 30.72
N ALA A 194 -7.94 -6.85 31.46
CA ALA A 194 -8.47 -7.50 32.65
C ALA A 194 -7.33 -7.81 33.63
N GLY A 195 -7.66 -7.90 34.92
CA GLY A 195 -6.69 -8.25 35.97
C GLY A 195 -5.93 -7.06 36.56
N LEU A 196 -6.21 -5.83 36.12
CA LEU A 196 -5.68 -4.63 36.75
C LEU A 196 -6.29 -4.44 38.14
N LYS A 197 -5.48 -3.99 39.09
CA LYS A 197 -5.93 -3.77 40.46
C LYS A 197 -6.71 -2.46 40.57
N GLY A 198 -7.83 -2.46 41.29
CA GLY A 198 -8.53 -1.23 41.63
C GLY A 198 -7.70 -0.37 42.59
N VAL A 199 -7.84 0.94 42.49
CA VAL A 199 -7.29 1.90 43.46
C VAL A 199 -8.01 1.78 44.81
N GLU A 200 -7.31 2.10 45.91
CA GLU A 200 -7.96 2.16 47.22
C GLU A 200 -8.96 3.32 47.27
N LYS A 201 -10.16 3.03 47.76
CA LYS A 201 -11.25 4.01 47.81
C LYS A 201 -11.53 4.50 49.23
N ASP A 202 -10.95 3.82 50.21
CA ASP A 202 -11.27 3.94 51.62
C ASP A 202 -10.00 3.65 52.45
N LEU A 203 -9.75 4.46 53.48
CA LEU A 203 -8.64 4.30 54.40
C LEU A 203 -8.87 3.11 55.36
N GLU A 204 -10.07 2.54 55.46
CA GLU A 204 -10.34 1.32 56.23
C GLU A 204 -9.46 0.13 55.80
N ASN A 205 -9.01 0.10 54.54
CA ASN A 205 -8.12 -0.94 54.02
C ASN A 205 -6.63 -0.71 54.39
N PHE A 206 -6.29 0.43 54.99
CA PHE A 206 -4.92 0.78 55.34
C PHE A 206 -4.59 0.15 56.69
N THR A 207 -3.97 -1.02 56.63
CA THR A 207 -3.43 -1.67 57.83
C THR A 207 -2.36 -0.80 58.50
N ALA A 208 -2.05 -1.08 59.77
CA ALA A 208 -0.99 -0.37 60.49
C ALA A 208 0.37 -0.45 59.77
N ASP A 209 0.69 -1.60 59.16
CA ASP A 209 1.93 -1.79 58.40
C ASP A 209 1.96 -0.92 57.14
N VAL A 210 0.83 -0.83 56.43
CA VAL A 210 0.68 0.07 55.28
C VAL A 210 0.84 1.52 55.70
N MET A 211 0.17 1.94 56.78
CA MET A 211 0.28 3.32 57.29
C MET A 211 1.70 3.67 57.72
N ALA A 212 2.46 2.71 58.25
CA ALA A 212 3.86 2.88 58.64
C ALA A 212 4.81 2.95 57.43
N ASP A 213 4.55 2.17 56.38
CA ASP A 213 5.32 2.24 55.12
C ASP A 213 5.12 3.59 54.42
N ILE A 214 3.87 4.10 54.39
CA ILE A 214 3.58 5.45 53.87
C ILE A 214 4.32 6.53 54.66
N GLU A 215 4.32 6.44 55.99
CA GLU A 215 5.02 7.41 56.84
C GLU A 215 6.53 7.39 56.59
N THR A 216 7.12 6.19 56.50
CA THR A 216 8.55 6.02 56.25
C THR A 216 8.92 6.67 54.91
N LYS A 217 8.17 6.36 53.85
CA LYS A 217 8.37 6.93 52.51
C LYS A 217 8.16 8.45 52.49
N SER A 218 7.16 8.96 53.21
CA SER A 218 6.87 10.39 53.29
C SER A 218 7.99 11.15 54.01
N LYS A 219 8.43 10.64 55.15
CA LYS A 219 9.56 11.19 55.92
C LYS A 219 10.85 11.22 55.10
N ASP A 220 11.16 10.14 54.38
CA ASP A 220 12.32 10.11 53.48
C ASP A 220 12.25 11.17 52.38
N LYS A 221 11.06 11.47 51.86
CA LYS A 221 10.85 12.55 50.87
C LYS A 221 10.95 13.94 51.46
N LEU A 222 10.49 14.13 52.70
CA LEU A 222 10.56 15.42 53.40
C LEU A 222 11.98 15.73 53.90
N LYS A 223 12.82 14.71 54.08
CA LYS A 223 14.20 14.89 54.54
C LYS A 223 14.99 15.77 53.56
N GLY A 224 15.45 16.93 54.03
CA GLY A 224 16.16 17.90 53.21
C GLY A 224 15.27 18.73 52.29
N ALA A 225 13.94 18.69 52.48
CA ALA A 225 13.02 19.60 51.79
C ALA A 225 13.36 21.07 52.12
N GLN A 226 13.19 21.94 51.13
CA GLN A 226 13.55 23.35 51.27
C GLN A 226 12.85 24.01 52.47
N GLY A 227 13.68 24.55 53.38
CA GLY A 227 13.25 25.24 54.59
C GLY A 227 12.83 24.33 55.75
N LEU A 228 12.82 23.00 55.57
CA LEU A 228 12.61 22.04 56.64
C LEU A 228 13.98 21.66 57.20
N THR A 229 14.46 22.46 58.16
CA THR A 229 15.71 22.20 58.89
C THR A 229 15.62 20.88 59.65
N ASP A 230 16.75 20.31 60.06
CA ASP A 230 16.77 19.08 60.87
C ASP A 230 15.93 19.21 62.14
N GLU A 231 15.98 20.37 62.81
CA GLU A 231 15.16 20.66 64.00
C GLU A 231 13.66 20.63 63.68
N ARG A 232 13.24 21.27 62.58
CA ARG A 232 11.84 21.26 62.13
C ARG A 232 11.39 19.88 61.70
N TYR A 233 12.25 19.14 61.00
CA TYR A 233 11.99 17.77 60.56
C TYR A 233 11.75 16.84 61.76
N GLN A 234 12.55 16.97 62.81
CA GLN A 234 12.39 16.18 64.04
C GLN A 234 11.18 16.59 64.89
N SER A 235 10.73 17.85 64.78
CA SER A 235 9.57 18.35 65.54
C SER A 235 8.23 18.12 64.84
N MET A 236 8.23 17.65 63.58
CA MET A 236 7.01 17.37 62.84
C MET A 236 6.15 16.32 63.52
N LYS A 237 4.85 16.57 63.54
CA LYS A 237 3.84 15.62 64.00
C LYS A 237 3.00 15.19 62.81
N ARG A 238 2.92 13.89 62.56
CA ARG A 238 1.98 13.35 61.59
C ARG A 238 0.57 13.71 62.06
N ARG A 239 -0.23 14.35 61.20
CA ARG A 239 -1.54 14.89 61.55
C ARG A 239 -2.66 13.99 61.06
N CYS A 240 -2.64 13.65 59.77
CA CYS A 240 -3.65 12.80 59.16
C CYS A 240 -3.16 12.19 57.84
N LEU A 241 -3.77 11.08 57.46
CA LEU A 241 -3.87 10.64 56.07
C LEU A 241 -5.18 11.18 55.49
N TYR A 242 -5.12 11.76 54.31
CA TYR A 242 -6.28 12.25 53.58
C TYR A 242 -6.35 11.55 52.23
N LEU A 243 -7.47 10.92 51.91
CA LEU A 243 -7.71 10.24 50.65
C LEU A 243 -8.76 11.00 49.86
N ARG A 244 -8.51 11.18 48.57
CA ARG A 244 -9.52 11.59 47.58
C ARG A 244 -9.62 10.48 46.54
N TYR A 245 -10.84 10.03 46.27
CA TYR A 245 -11.14 9.12 45.18
C TYR A 245 -12.06 9.80 44.15
N ASP A 246 -11.70 9.71 42.88
CA ASP A 246 -12.50 10.17 41.75
C ASP A 246 -13.17 8.96 41.10
N PRO A 247 -14.51 8.79 41.22
CA PRO A 247 -15.22 7.67 40.63
C PRO A 247 -15.32 7.75 39.10
N ASP A 248 -15.25 8.96 38.51
CA ASP A 248 -15.35 9.16 37.07
C ASP A 248 -14.06 8.70 36.38
N THR A 249 -12.91 9.00 36.97
CA THR A 249 -11.60 8.59 36.46
C THR A 249 -11.04 7.36 37.15
N ASN A 250 -11.68 6.80 38.17
CA ASN A 250 -11.15 5.69 38.98
C ASN A 250 -9.72 5.93 39.48
N GLU A 251 -9.40 7.17 39.83
CA GLU A 251 -8.10 7.58 40.35
C GLU A 251 -8.23 7.92 41.83
N ASN A 252 -7.16 7.70 42.60
CA ASN A 252 -7.09 8.21 43.95
C ASN A 252 -5.85 9.08 44.15
N VAL A 253 -5.91 9.93 45.17
CA VAL A 253 -4.73 10.61 45.68
C VAL A 253 -4.77 10.52 47.19
N VAL A 254 -3.65 10.10 47.78
CA VAL A 254 -3.48 10.02 49.24
C VAL A 254 -2.43 11.05 49.65
N TRP A 255 -2.78 11.92 50.59
CA TRP A 255 -1.89 12.89 51.22
C TRP A 255 -1.54 12.43 52.63
N ASP A 256 -0.25 12.37 52.92
CA ASP A 256 0.28 12.21 54.28
C ASP A 256 0.69 13.58 54.81
N VAL A 257 -0.06 14.08 55.80
CA VAL A 257 -0.01 15.47 56.25
C VAL A 257 0.70 15.56 57.60
N TYR A 258 1.60 16.51 57.72
CA TYR A 258 2.40 16.77 58.92
C TYR A 258 2.22 18.21 59.37
N GLN A 259 2.03 18.38 60.68
CA GLN A 259 2.08 19.65 61.38
C GLN A 259 3.52 19.93 61.81
N VAL A 260 4.04 21.11 61.46
CA VAL A 260 5.39 21.56 61.74
C VAL A 260 5.33 22.82 62.59
N PRO A 261 5.75 22.78 63.86
CA PRO A 261 5.81 23.98 64.68
C PRO A 261 6.95 24.88 64.18
N ILE A 262 6.64 26.15 63.91
CA ILE A 262 7.62 27.12 63.41
C ILE A 262 8.05 28.04 64.53
N THR A 263 9.27 27.82 65.01
CA THR A 263 9.98 28.76 65.87
C THR A 263 11.15 29.37 65.12
N SER A 264 11.36 30.69 65.25
CA SER A 264 12.55 31.37 64.73
C SER A 264 13.01 32.42 65.73
N HIS A 265 14.32 32.47 66.01
CA HIS A 265 14.91 33.40 66.99
C HIS A 265 14.24 33.42 68.38
N GLY A 266 13.62 32.30 68.79
CA GLY A 266 12.91 32.19 70.07
C GLY A 266 11.47 32.75 70.05
N GLU A 267 11.00 33.23 68.90
CA GLU A 267 9.60 33.58 68.69
C GLU A 267 8.84 32.41 68.06
N ASP A 268 7.60 32.22 68.51
CA ASP A 268 6.66 31.24 67.98
C ASP A 268 5.82 31.88 66.87
N PHE A 269 5.92 31.31 65.66
CA PHE A 269 5.17 31.74 64.47
C PHE A 269 3.98 30.82 64.18
N GLY A 270 3.66 29.92 65.12
CA GLY A 270 2.61 28.94 65.04
C GLY A 270 2.98 27.74 64.17
N ASP A 271 1.97 26.90 63.93
CA ASP A 271 2.14 25.71 63.13
C ASP A 271 2.02 25.99 61.64
N ARG A 272 2.68 25.14 60.85
CA ARG A 272 2.49 25.04 59.39
C ARG A 272 2.27 23.60 58.99
N TYR A 273 1.64 23.40 57.86
CA TYR A 273 1.29 22.07 57.39
C TYR A 273 2.07 21.73 56.12
N VAL A 274 2.66 20.54 56.08
CA VAL A 274 3.33 20.00 54.90
C VAL A 274 2.72 18.67 54.54
N SER A 275 2.73 18.31 53.27
CA SER A 275 2.18 17.02 52.83
C SER A 275 3.04 16.39 51.77
N VAL A 276 3.09 15.06 51.78
CA VAL A 276 3.54 14.23 50.65
C VAL A 276 2.29 13.59 50.05
N TYR A 277 2.19 13.54 48.73
CA TYR A 277 1.05 12.90 48.07
C TYR A 277 1.46 11.75 47.16
N TYR A 278 0.55 10.79 47.02
CA TYR A 278 0.69 9.57 46.24
C TYR A 278 -0.51 9.47 45.29
N GLU A 279 -0.25 9.41 43.99
CA GLU A 279 -1.29 9.27 42.96
C GLU A 279 -1.49 7.79 42.64
N ASN A 280 -2.75 7.37 42.52
CA ASN A 280 -3.14 6.01 42.19
C ASN A 280 -2.49 4.98 43.13
N LEU A 281 -2.58 5.18 44.44
CA LEU A 281 -2.09 4.26 45.45
C LEU A 281 -2.94 2.98 45.49
N VAL A 282 -2.26 1.83 45.48
CA VAL A 282 -2.84 0.50 45.60
C VAL A 282 -2.09 -0.32 46.63
N ILE A 283 -2.87 -1.02 47.46
CA ILE A 283 -2.36 -1.97 48.44
C ILE A 283 -2.48 -3.36 47.82
N LYS A 284 -1.35 -4.05 47.66
CA LYS A 284 -1.34 -5.45 47.21
C LYS A 284 -1.86 -6.35 48.34
N SER A 285 -2.31 -7.55 47.99
CA SER A 285 -2.79 -8.56 48.96
C SER A 285 -1.74 -8.99 49.99
N ASN A 286 -0.45 -8.77 49.72
CA ASN A 286 0.65 -9.00 50.66
C ASN A 286 1.02 -7.75 51.49
N GLY A 287 0.28 -6.64 51.35
CA GLY A 287 0.53 -5.38 52.04
C GLY A 287 1.45 -4.40 51.31
N ASP A 288 2.08 -4.80 50.20
CA ASP A 288 2.99 -3.90 49.47
C ASP A 288 2.22 -2.75 48.79
N LEU A 289 2.84 -1.58 48.75
CA LEU A 289 2.31 -0.41 48.05
C LEU A 289 2.78 -0.31 46.60
N VAL A 290 1.85 0.01 45.70
CA VAL A 290 2.12 0.40 44.29
C VAL A 290 1.46 1.75 44.03
N TYR A 291 2.14 2.66 43.35
CA TYR A 291 1.59 3.96 42.97
C TYR A 291 2.27 4.45 41.68
N ASP A 292 1.57 5.29 40.92
CA ASP A 292 2.13 5.93 39.73
C ASP A 292 2.73 7.29 40.12
N GLY A 293 3.97 7.53 39.73
CA GLY A 293 4.57 8.86 39.84
C GLY A 293 5.02 9.32 41.24
N SER A 294 5.78 10.41 41.23
CA SER A 294 6.73 10.86 42.25
C SER A 294 6.17 11.96 43.14
N GLY A 295 6.42 11.87 44.45
CA GLY A 295 6.03 12.89 45.42
C GLY A 295 6.60 14.27 45.07
N LYS A 296 5.71 15.24 44.81
CA LYS A 296 6.08 16.66 44.77
C LYS A 296 5.76 17.27 46.13
N GLY A 297 6.73 17.95 46.72
CA GLY A 297 6.50 18.78 47.90
C GLY A 297 5.57 19.95 47.56
N GLY A 298 4.82 20.43 48.56
CA GLY A 298 3.89 21.56 48.45
C GLY A 298 4.54 22.90 48.07
N HIS A 299 3.79 23.99 48.18
CA HIS A 299 4.19 25.35 47.74
C HIS A 299 5.23 26.01 48.65
N LEU A 300 6.14 26.82 48.09
CA LEU A 300 7.14 27.64 48.81
C LEU A 300 6.52 28.86 49.50
N MET A 301 6.60 28.88 50.83
CA MET A 301 6.27 30.03 51.67
C MET A 301 7.55 30.71 52.17
N PHE A 302 7.48 32.01 52.45
CA PHE A 302 8.63 32.79 52.95
C PHE A 302 8.33 33.32 54.34
N PHE A 303 9.27 33.12 55.28
CA PHE A 303 9.10 33.44 56.70
C PHE A 303 9.71 34.80 57.06
N ASN A 304 10.82 35.16 56.40
CA ASN A 304 11.40 36.51 56.42
C ASN A 304 12.44 36.64 55.30
N TYR A 305 12.74 37.86 54.84
CA TYR A 305 13.65 38.22 53.71
C TYR A 305 14.76 37.21 53.37
N GLY A 306 14.43 36.12 52.66
CA GLY A 306 15.37 35.10 52.16
C GLY A 306 15.22 33.68 52.73
N GLU A 307 14.52 33.46 53.85
CA GLU A 307 14.24 32.11 54.36
C GLU A 307 12.87 31.62 53.89
N GLY A 308 12.88 30.69 52.94
CA GLY A 308 11.68 30.03 52.43
C GLY A 308 11.51 28.61 52.99
N PHE A 309 10.29 28.23 53.35
CA PHE A 309 9.87 26.86 53.65
C PHE A 309 8.57 26.52 52.94
N ASN A 310 8.50 25.32 52.37
CA ASN A 310 7.29 24.89 51.68
C ASN A 310 6.21 24.43 52.67
N GLY A 311 4.99 24.98 52.64
CA GLY A 311 3.88 24.52 53.49
C GLY A 311 2.57 25.29 53.29
N TYR A 312 1.57 25.00 54.12
CA TYR A 312 0.28 25.69 54.22
C TYR A 312 0.15 26.40 55.57
N ASP A 313 -0.53 27.56 55.59
CA ASP A 313 -0.69 28.37 56.81
C ASP A 313 -1.66 27.75 57.82
N SER A 314 -2.61 26.94 57.35
CA SER A 314 -3.51 26.18 58.20
C SER A 314 -3.93 24.86 57.53
N PHE A 315 -4.53 23.96 58.31
CA PHE A 315 -5.10 22.74 57.74
C PHE A 315 -6.29 23.04 56.81
N ASP A 316 -7.08 24.08 57.11
CA ASP A 316 -8.17 24.52 56.23
C ASP A 316 -7.65 25.08 54.91
N ASP A 317 -6.51 25.77 54.93
CA ASP A 317 -5.83 26.25 53.72
C ASP A 317 -5.38 25.07 52.85
N PHE A 318 -4.73 24.06 53.45
CA PHE A 318 -4.42 22.79 52.79
C PHE A 318 -5.67 22.13 52.17
N LEU A 319 -6.73 21.97 52.97
CA LEU A 319 -7.98 21.36 52.50
C LEU A 319 -8.60 22.16 51.37
N SER A 320 -8.54 23.50 51.41
CA SER A 320 -9.05 24.35 50.35
C SER A 320 -8.32 24.07 49.03
N VAL A 321 -7.00 23.90 49.05
CA VAL A 321 -6.20 23.57 47.86
C VAL A 321 -6.51 22.17 47.36
N VAL A 322 -6.62 21.18 48.26
CA VAL A 322 -6.92 19.78 47.90
C VAL A 322 -8.36 19.59 47.41
N LYS A 323 -9.31 20.42 47.87
CA LYS A 323 -10.72 20.35 47.49
C LYS A 323 -11.10 21.27 46.33
N ASN A 324 -10.30 22.28 45.97
CA ASN A 324 -10.61 23.24 44.89
C ASN A 324 -10.41 22.68 43.46
N ASN A 325 -10.81 21.43 43.24
CA ASN A 325 -10.62 20.72 41.98
C ASN A 325 -11.91 20.68 41.15
N LYS A 326 -11.77 20.72 39.81
CA LYS A 326 -12.88 20.70 38.84
C LYS A 326 -13.55 19.32 38.70
N ILE A 327 -13.54 18.51 39.75
CA ILE A 327 -14.10 17.16 39.77
C ILE A 327 -15.56 17.27 40.18
N ASN A 328 -16.46 16.56 39.49
CA ASN A 328 -17.90 16.73 39.68
C ASN A 328 -18.41 16.10 40.99
N ASP A 329 -17.85 14.95 41.40
CA ASP A 329 -18.29 14.22 42.60
C ASP A 329 -17.15 13.43 43.28
N PRO A 330 -16.13 14.11 43.83
CA PRO A 330 -15.03 13.44 44.51
C PRO A 330 -15.49 12.85 45.86
N GLN A 331 -15.05 11.64 46.15
CA GLN A 331 -15.19 11.02 47.47
C GLN A 331 -13.95 11.33 48.31
N TYR A 332 -14.14 11.56 49.60
CA TYR A 332 -13.07 11.91 50.53
C TYR A 332 -13.12 11.06 51.78
N ASP A 333 -11.94 10.71 52.27
CA ASP A 333 -11.77 10.02 53.54
C ASP A 333 -10.55 10.57 54.29
N GLN A 334 -10.58 10.50 55.62
CA GLN A 334 -9.54 11.05 56.48
C GLN A 334 -9.33 10.17 57.71
N HIS A 335 -8.06 9.88 58.01
CA HIS A 335 -7.63 9.20 59.22
C HIS A 335 -6.70 10.12 60.02
N ASP A 336 -7.10 10.50 61.24
CA ASP A 336 -6.32 11.33 62.16
C ASP A 336 -5.41 10.49 63.06
N PHE A 337 -4.19 10.97 63.31
CA PHE A 337 -3.17 10.32 64.16
C PHE A 337 -2.99 10.99 65.54
#